data_AF-A0A2A4LKY0-F1
#
_entry.id   AF-A0A2A4LKY0-F1
#
_cell.length_a   1.000
_cell.length_b   1.000
_cell.length_c   1.000
_cell.angle_alpha   90.00
_cell.angle_beta   90.00
_cell.angle_gamma   90.00
#
_symmetry.space_group_name_H-M   'P 1'
#
loop_
_entity.id
_entity.type
_entity.pdbx_description
1 polymer ?
#
loop_
_entity_poly.entity_id
_entity_poly.type
_entity_poly.pdbx_seq_one_letter_code
_entity_poly.pdbx_strand_id
1 'polypeptide(L)' 'PIDPEDESTWGKVARNAACPCGSGKKYKHCHGKF' A
#
# COMPACT_ATOMS: atom_id res chain seq x y z
N PRO A 1 10.36 4.29 -9.14
CA PRO A 1 10.36 4.48 -7.67
C PRO A 1 8.93 4.28 -7.15
N ILE A 2 8.74 3.70 -5.97
CA ILE A 2 7.41 3.66 -5.35
C ILE A 2 7.09 5.07 -4.87
N ASP A 3 5.96 5.63 -5.33
CA ASP A 3 5.45 6.91 -4.88
C ASP A 3 4.31 6.67 -3.87
N PRO A 4 4.46 7.04 -2.58
CA PRO A 4 3.43 6.85 -1.55
C PRO A 4 2.06 7.47 -1.85
N GLU A 5 1.97 8.41 -2.79
CA GLU A 5 0.70 9.05 -3.16
C GLU A 5 0.06 8.45 -4.42
N ASP A 6 0.80 7.63 -5.18
CA ASP A 6 0.33 6.99 -6.41
C ASP A 6 0.36 5.46 -6.30
N GLU A 7 -0.81 4.87 -6.08
CA GLU A 7 -1.00 3.41 -5.95
C GLU A 7 -0.62 2.61 -7.20
N SER A 8 -0.65 3.24 -8.38
CA SER A 8 -0.27 2.58 -9.64
C SER A 8 1.21 2.23 -9.70
N THR A 9 2.04 2.95 -8.93
CA THR A 9 3.49 2.74 -8.87
C THR A 9 3.91 1.59 -7.94
N TRP A 10 2.99 1.09 -7.09
CA TRP A 10 3.32 0.12 -6.04
C TRP A 10 3.47 -1.32 -6.53
N GLY A 11 2.97 -1.62 -7.72
CA GLY A 11 2.97 -2.98 -8.27
C GLY A 11 2.21 -3.97 -7.37
N LYS A 12 2.74 -5.18 -7.19
CA LYS A 12 2.12 -6.20 -6.34
C LYS A 12 2.48 -5.99 -4.87
N VAL A 13 1.63 -5.29 -4.13
CA VAL A 13 1.77 -5.13 -2.68
C VAL A 13 1.13 -6.31 -1.95
N ALA A 14 1.91 -7.00 -1.12
CA ALA A 14 1.38 -8.08 -0.29
C ALA A 14 0.35 -7.54 0.72
N ARG A 15 -0.83 -8.18 0.81
CA ARG A 15 -1.92 -7.72 1.68
C ARG A 15 -1.54 -7.56 3.16
N ASN A 16 -0.59 -8.34 3.67
CA ASN A 16 -0.14 -8.24 5.06
C ASN A 16 1.05 -7.28 5.28
N ALA A 17 1.68 -6.76 4.23
CA ALA A 17 2.79 -5.82 4.34
C ALA A 17 2.30 -4.43 4.79
N ALA A 18 3.23 -3.57 5.25
CA ALA A 18 2.93 -2.18 5.52
C ALA A 18 2.45 -1.47 4.25
N CYS A 19 1.46 -0.58 4.39
CA CYS A 19 0.92 0.17 3.27
C CYS A 19 1.97 1.20 2.77
N PRO A 20 2.30 1.23 1.47
CA PRO A 20 3.32 2.14 0.93
C PRO A 20 3.01 3.63 1.13
N CYS A 21 1.74 3.99 1.32
CA CYS A 21 1.28 5.35 1.61
C CYS A 21 1.73 5.94 2.97
N GLY A 22 2.56 5.23 3.74
CA GLY A 22 3.09 5.71 5.03
C GLY A 22 2.08 5.73 6.19
N SER A 23 0.87 5.20 6.03
CA SER A 23 -0.18 5.26 7.08
C SER A 23 0.07 4.41 8.33
N GLY A 24 1.14 3.61 8.35
CA GLY A 24 1.43 2.64 9.40
C GLY A 24 0.47 1.43 9.45
N LYS A 25 -0.57 1.40 8.61
CA LYS A 25 -1.51 0.27 8.52
C LYS A 25 -0.98 -0.80 7.57
N LYS A 26 -1.44 -2.05 7.74
CA LYS A 26 -1.24 -3.11 6.73
C LYS A 26 -1.99 -2.76 5.45
N TYR A 27 -1.46 -3.11 4.28
CA TYR A 27 -2.08 -2.84 2.98
C TYR A 27 -3.55 -3.27 2.95
N LYS A 28 -3.85 -4.47 3.47
CA LYS A 28 -5.23 -4.99 3.56
C LYS A 28 -6.20 -4.17 4.41
N HIS A 29 -5.71 -3.35 5.34
CA HIS A 29 -6.53 -2.51 6.21
C HIS A 29 -6.49 -1.02 5.77
N CYS A 30 -5.88 -0.73 4.62
CA CYS A 30 -5.74 0.61 4.06
C CYS A 30 -6.18 0.61 2.59
N HIS A 31 -5.28 0.86 1.64
CA HIS A 31 -5.57 0.97 0.20
C HIS A 31 -5.91 -0.37 -0.47
N GLY A 32 -5.60 -1.50 0.16
CA GLY A 32 -6.05 -2.81 -0.28
C GLY A 32 -7.38 -3.24 0.33
N LYS A 33 -8.11 -2.37 1.04
CA LYS A 33 -9.36 -2.71 1.75
C LYS A 33 -10.52 -2.85 0.76
N PHE A 34 -10.52 -3.99 0.10
CA PHE A 34 -11.66 -4.62 -0.56
C PHE A 34 -11.84 -6.02 0.04
#